data_AF-A0A382DNB9-F1
#
_entry.id   AF-A0A382DNB9-F1
#
_cell.length_a   1.000
_cell.length_b   1.000
_cell.length_c   1.000
_cell.angle_alpha   90.00
_cell.angle_beta   90.00
_cell.angle_gamma   90.00
#
_symmetry.space_group_name_H-M   'P 1'
#
loop_
_entity.id
_entity.type
_entity.pdbx_description
1 polymer ?
#
loop_
_entity_poly.entity_id
_entity_poly.type
_entity_poly.pdbx_seq_one_letter_code
_entity_poly.pdbx_strand_id
1 'polypeptide(L)'
;VALTKAQIAQFNEDGYLLLRQVLADEDLDPIIEEYEDHIDRRARELLAEGKITDLQESALFNRRLALICEENQQIYPELDIMHFRGKATFQFLGNDHLLDMIESLVGPEITCSPIQHLRAKLPEGLTPDSGDPHVAPWHQDAGVTWDEADPFFILTVWLPLSTAAPENGCLQIIPRSHGTGLMHHHIKAGIGTVIVDEEMPD
;
A
#
# COMPACT_ATOMS: atom_id res chain seq x y z
N VAL A 1 15.61 -12.35 -5.47
CA VAL A 1 16.86 -12.23 -4.68
C VAL A 1 16.67 -12.75 -3.26
N ALA A 2 17.37 -13.82 -2.87
CA ALA A 2 17.31 -14.35 -1.51
C ALA A 2 17.97 -13.40 -0.50
N LEU A 3 17.43 -13.34 0.72
CA LEU A 3 17.98 -12.53 1.80
C LEU A 3 19.25 -13.13 2.39
N THR A 4 20.19 -12.27 2.74
CA THR A 4 21.39 -12.66 3.50
C THR A 4 21.03 -13.00 4.95
N LYS A 5 21.87 -13.79 5.61
CA LYS A 5 21.72 -14.08 7.05
C LYS A 5 21.68 -12.82 7.91
N ALA A 6 22.44 -11.78 7.53
CA ALA A 6 22.45 -10.51 8.25
C ALA A 6 21.13 -9.75 8.10
N GLN A 7 20.55 -9.73 6.90
CA GLN A 7 19.22 -9.15 6.65
C GLN A 7 18.11 -9.88 7.41
N ILE A 8 18.15 -11.21 7.43
CA ILE A 8 17.18 -12.02 8.20
C ILE A 8 17.33 -11.74 9.70
N ALA A 9 18.57 -11.66 10.22
CA ALA A 9 18.82 -11.32 11.62
C ALA A 9 18.30 -9.91 11.95
N GLN A 10 18.52 -8.93 11.08
CA GLN A 10 18.00 -7.58 11.25
C GLN A 10 16.47 -7.56 11.26
N PHE A 11 15.82 -8.26 10.32
CA PHE A 11 14.36 -8.35 10.27
C PHE A 11 13.79 -8.92 11.58
N ASN A 12 14.39 -9.99 12.10
CA ASN A 12 13.97 -10.60 13.36
C ASN A 12 14.25 -9.72 14.60
N GLU A 13 15.27 -8.86 14.56
CA GLU A 13 15.58 -7.96 15.66
C GLU A 13 14.68 -6.72 15.64
N ASP A 14 14.59 -6.06 14.48
CA ASP A 14 13.95 -4.76 14.33
C ASP A 14 12.44 -4.88 14.02
N GLY A 15 11.97 -6.03 13.55
CA GLY A 15 10.58 -6.26 13.13
C GLY A 15 10.26 -5.75 11.73
N TYR A 16 11.24 -5.19 11.03
CA TYR A 16 11.11 -4.74 9.64
C TYR A 16 12.46 -4.80 8.94
N LEU A 17 12.43 -4.74 7.62
CA LEU A 17 13.64 -4.68 6.80
C LEU A 17 13.41 -3.76 5.60
N LEU A 18 14.26 -2.74 5.47
CA LEU A 18 14.27 -1.89 4.28
C LEU A 18 15.21 -2.49 3.24
N LEU A 19 14.65 -2.92 2.13
CA LEU A 19 15.40 -3.39 0.98
C LEU A 19 15.30 -2.37 -0.15
N ARG A 20 16.44 -2.10 -0.79
CA ARG A 20 16.53 -1.21 -1.94
C ARG A 20 16.87 -2.04 -3.17
N GLN A 21 16.27 -1.69 -4.31
CA GLN A 21 16.58 -2.31 -5.60
C GLN A 21 16.36 -3.83 -5.62
N VAL A 22 15.32 -4.31 -4.93
CA VAL A 22 14.89 -5.72 -5.02
C VAL A 22 14.08 -5.96 -6.29
N LEU A 23 13.23 -4.98 -6.62
CA LEU A 23 12.43 -4.96 -7.84
C LEU A 23 13.06 -3.95 -8.80
N ALA A 24 13.13 -4.34 -10.06
CA ALA A 24 13.51 -3.47 -11.17
C ALA A 24 12.27 -2.75 -11.72
N ASP A 25 12.48 -1.71 -12.53
CA ASP A 25 11.39 -0.99 -13.18
C ASP A 25 10.51 -1.96 -14.00
N GLU A 26 11.11 -2.93 -14.69
CA GLU A 26 10.39 -3.95 -15.47
C GLU A 26 9.46 -4.86 -14.63
N ASP A 27 9.69 -4.98 -13.31
CA ASP A 27 8.79 -5.71 -12.41
C ASP A 27 7.53 -4.88 -12.09
N LEU A 28 7.64 -3.55 -12.10
CA LEU A 28 6.61 -2.61 -11.67
C LEU A 28 5.87 -1.96 -12.83
N ASP A 29 6.53 -1.79 -13.98
CA ASP A 29 6.00 -1.16 -15.19
C ASP A 29 4.64 -1.75 -15.60
N PRO A 30 4.42 -3.08 -15.61
CA PRO A 30 3.10 -3.62 -15.98
C PRO A 30 1.97 -3.20 -15.02
N ILE A 31 2.28 -3.01 -13.73
CA ILE A 31 1.31 -2.52 -12.74
C ILE A 31 1.02 -1.05 -13.01
N ILE A 32 2.07 -0.25 -13.21
CA ILE A 32 1.97 1.19 -13.47
C ILE A 32 1.16 1.45 -14.75
N GLU A 33 1.46 0.73 -15.84
CA GLU A 33 0.73 0.80 -17.11
C GLU A 33 -0.75 0.43 -16.94
N GLU A 34 -1.05 -0.63 -16.19
CA GLU A 34 -2.43 -1.06 -15.92
C GLU A 34 -3.24 0.01 -15.16
N TYR A 35 -2.60 0.70 -14.21
CA TYR A 35 -3.22 1.80 -13.49
C TYR A 35 -3.33 3.08 -14.33
N GLU A 36 -2.34 3.40 -15.18
CA GLU A 36 -2.42 4.47 -16.17
C GLU A 36 -3.60 4.27 -17.12
N ASP A 37 -3.75 3.07 -17.66
CA ASP A 37 -4.86 2.72 -18.56
C ASP A 37 -6.22 2.86 -17.86
N HIS A 38 -6.29 2.44 -16.59
CA HIS A 38 -7.50 2.62 -15.79
C HIS A 38 -7.83 4.10 -15.58
N ILE A 39 -6.84 4.91 -15.19
CA ILE A 39 -6.98 6.35 -14.96
C ILE A 39 -7.36 7.06 -16.27
N ASP A 40 -6.72 6.73 -17.38
CA ASP A 40 -7.01 7.30 -18.70
C ASP A 40 -8.46 7.05 -19.12
N ARG A 41 -8.90 5.79 -19.04
CA ARG A 41 -10.27 5.42 -19.38
C ARG A 41 -11.28 6.19 -18.52
N ARG A 42 -11.07 6.26 -17.21
CA ARG A 42 -11.97 6.98 -16.29
C ARG A 42 -11.94 8.49 -16.51
N ALA A 43 -10.78 9.07 -16.79
CA ALA A 43 -10.67 10.49 -17.15
C ALA A 43 -11.47 10.82 -18.42
N ARG A 44 -11.40 9.97 -19.46
CA ARG A 44 -12.20 10.14 -20.69
C ARG A 44 -13.69 10.04 -20.43
N GLU A 45 -14.12 9.12 -19.57
CA GLU A 45 -15.52 8.98 -19.15
C GLU A 45 -15.99 10.24 -18.40
N LEU A 46 -15.20 10.77 -17.46
CA LEU A 46 -15.52 12.02 -16.75
C LEU A 46 -15.55 13.24 -17.69
N LEU A 47 -14.63 13.33 -18.65
CA LEU A 47 -14.62 14.41 -19.65
C LEU A 47 -15.89 14.36 -20.51
N ALA A 48 -16.29 13.17 -20.98
CA ALA A 48 -17.51 12.99 -21.77
C ALA A 48 -18.78 13.37 -20.98
N GLU A 49 -18.75 13.19 -19.66
CA GLU A 49 -19.80 13.62 -18.73
C GLU A 49 -19.73 15.11 -18.36
N GLY A 50 -18.70 15.84 -18.80
CA GLY A 50 -18.49 17.25 -18.47
C GLY A 50 -18.09 17.50 -17.01
N LYS A 51 -17.53 16.48 -16.34
CA LYS A 51 -17.13 16.53 -14.92
C LYS A 51 -15.70 16.98 -14.67
N ILE A 52 -14.86 16.94 -15.71
CA ILE A 52 -13.52 17.50 -15.75
C ILE A 52 -13.35 18.26 -17.07
N THR A 53 -12.37 19.15 -17.15
CA THR A 53 -12.11 19.97 -18.34
C THR A 53 -10.84 19.57 -19.09
N ASP A 54 -9.91 18.88 -18.43
CA ASP A 54 -8.65 18.40 -19.00
C ASP A 54 -8.40 16.92 -18.63
N LEU A 55 -7.89 16.14 -19.59
CA LEU A 55 -7.52 14.73 -19.38
C LEU A 55 -6.16 14.56 -18.68
N GLN A 56 -5.38 15.63 -18.59
CA GLN A 56 -4.04 15.63 -17.99
C GLN A 56 -3.10 14.60 -18.67
N GLU A 57 -3.23 14.41 -20.00
CA GLU A 57 -2.49 13.37 -20.75
C GLU A 57 -0.96 13.55 -20.74
N SER A 58 -0.47 14.77 -20.51
CA SER A 58 0.97 15.03 -20.41
C SER A 58 1.53 14.87 -18.99
N ALA A 59 0.67 14.63 -18.00
CA ALA A 59 1.11 14.45 -16.62
C ALA A 59 1.73 13.07 -16.41
N LEU A 60 2.72 12.99 -15.53
CA LEU A 60 3.34 11.72 -15.13
C LEU A 60 2.40 10.93 -14.22
N PHE A 61 2.57 9.61 -14.17
CA PHE A 61 1.81 8.67 -13.33
C PHE A 61 1.64 9.12 -11.88
N ASN A 62 2.73 9.56 -11.25
CA ASN A 62 2.73 10.01 -9.86
C ASN A 62 2.00 11.35 -9.61
N ARG A 63 1.48 12.00 -10.66
CA ARG A 63 0.80 13.30 -10.58
C ARG A 63 -0.57 13.34 -11.25
N ARG A 64 -0.78 12.55 -12.31
CA ARG A 64 -1.97 12.62 -13.16
C ARG A 64 -3.26 12.44 -12.37
N LEU A 65 -3.31 11.45 -11.49
CA LEU A 65 -4.47 11.23 -10.61
C LEU A 65 -4.78 12.47 -9.76
N ALA A 66 -3.77 13.06 -9.13
CA ALA A 66 -3.97 14.22 -8.26
C ALA A 66 -4.53 15.41 -9.04
N LEU A 67 -4.01 15.68 -10.25
CA LEU A 67 -4.48 16.76 -11.12
C LEU A 67 -5.94 16.55 -11.55
N ILE A 68 -6.34 15.31 -11.86
CA ILE A 68 -7.75 15.00 -12.15
C ILE A 68 -8.61 15.21 -10.90
N CYS A 69 -8.12 14.81 -9.73
CA CYS A 69 -8.82 14.97 -8.45
C CYS A 69 -8.97 16.43 -7.98
N GLU A 70 -8.23 17.39 -8.56
CA GLU A 70 -8.47 18.83 -8.35
C GLU A 70 -9.84 19.27 -8.91
N GLU A 71 -10.31 18.62 -9.97
CA GLU A 71 -11.64 18.87 -10.55
C GLU A 71 -12.67 17.85 -10.05
N ASN A 72 -12.27 16.57 -9.94
CA ASN A 72 -13.20 15.50 -9.62
C ASN A 72 -12.54 14.27 -8.95
N GLN A 73 -12.99 13.95 -7.74
CA GLN A 73 -12.43 12.86 -6.92
C GLN A 73 -13.06 11.48 -7.17
N GLN A 74 -13.98 11.32 -8.13
CA GLN A 74 -14.74 10.06 -8.30
C GLN A 74 -13.86 8.85 -8.64
N ILE A 75 -12.75 9.05 -9.35
CA ILE A 75 -11.80 7.97 -9.70
C ILE A 75 -11.09 7.44 -8.45
N TYR A 76 -10.85 8.30 -7.45
CA TYR A 76 -9.96 8.01 -6.34
C TYR A 76 -10.27 6.70 -5.56
N PRO A 77 -11.50 6.46 -5.07
CA PRO A 77 -11.81 5.21 -4.36
C PRO A 77 -11.76 3.97 -5.26
N GLU A 78 -11.86 4.12 -6.59
CA GLU A 78 -11.88 3.02 -7.55
C GLU A 78 -10.51 2.33 -7.70
N LEU A 79 -9.42 2.98 -7.26
CA LEU A 79 -8.06 2.46 -7.41
C LEU A 79 -7.69 1.37 -6.41
N ASP A 80 -8.36 1.29 -5.26
CA ASP A 80 -8.09 0.24 -4.29
C ASP A 80 -8.43 -1.13 -4.90
N ILE A 81 -7.64 -2.15 -4.56
CA ILE A 81 -7.78 -3.51 -5.09
C ILE A 81 -9.17 -4.12 -4.84
N MET A 82 -9.91 -3.61 -3.86
CA MET A 82 -11.30 -4.00 -3.61
C MET A 82 -12.24 -3.62 -4.76
N HIS A 83 -11.93 -2.55 -5.49
CA HIS A 83 -12.69 -2.02 -6.61
C HIS A 83 -12.05 -2.33 -7.97
N PHE A 84 -10.71 -2.31 -8.05
CA PHE A 84 -9.98 -2.60 -9.28
C PHE A 84 -9.00 -3.77 -9.10
N ARG A 85 -9.37 -4.92 -9.66
CA ARG A 85 -8.55 -6.15 -9.64
C ARG A 85 -7.95 -6.39 -11.02
N GLY A 86 -6.89 -5.65 -11.33
CA GLY A 86 -6.18 -5.75 -12.59
C GLY A 86 -5.44 -7.08 -12.77
N LYS A 87 -5.25 -7.47 -14.03
CA LYS A 87 -4.52 -8.67 -14.43
C LYS A 87 -3.03 -8.54 -14.13
N ALA A 88 -2.41 -7.41 -14.44
CA ALA A 88 -0.98 -7.20 -14.21
C ALA A 88 -0.67 -7.20 -12.71
N THR A 89 -1.51 -6.54 -11.91
CA THR A 89 -1.46 -6.56 -10.45
C THR A 89 -1.56 -7.99 -9.89
N PHE A 90 -2.47 -8.81 -10.41
CA PHE A 90 -2.59 -10.22 -10.00
C PHE A 90 -1.36 -11.05 -10.40
N GLN A 91 -0.83 -10.85 -11.61
CA GLN A 91 0.36 -11.55 -12.09
C GLN A 91 1.60 -11.18 -11.27
N PHE A 92 1.71 -9.93 -10.82
CA PHE A 92 2.81 -9.45 -9.99
C PHE A 92 2.91 -10.19 -8.64
N LEU A 93 1.79 -10.70 -8.10
CA LEU A 93 1.83 -11.53 -6.89
C LEU A 93 2.68 -12.81 -7.07
N GLY A 94 2.91 -13.23 -8.32
CA GLY A 94 3.78 -14.33 -8.69
C GLY A 94 5.17 -13.91 -9.19
N ASN A 95 5.59 -12.67 -8.96
CA ASN A 95 6.90 -12.17 -9.42
C ASN A 95 8.06 -12.88 -8.72
N ASP A 96 9.02 -13.41 -9.48
CA ASP A 96 10.14 -14.20 -8.93
C ASP A 96 11.04 -13.38 -8.00
N HIS A 97 11.34 -12.11 -8.34
CA HIS A 97 12.17 -11.25 -7.48
C HIS A 97 11.51 -10.99 -6.11
N LEU A 98 10.19 -10.82 -6.09
CA LEU A 98 9.37 -10.69 -4.90
C LEU A 98 9.32 -12.00 -4.11
N LEU A 99 8.98 -13.11 -4.75
CA LEU A 99 8.80 -14.40 -4.10
C LEU A 99 10.09 -14.96 -3.52
N ASP A 100 11.24 -14.82 -4.21
CA ASP A 100 12.56 -15.21 -3.68
C ASP A 100 12.88 -14.55 -2.33
N MET A 101 12.51 -13.27 -2.21
CA MET A 101 12.75 -12.49 -1.00
C MET A 101 11.82 -12.95 0.12
N ILE A 102 10.54 -13.14 -0.20
CA ILE A 102 9.52 -13.63 0.74
C ILE A 102 9.86 -15.03 1.25
N GLU A 103 10.26 -15.95 0.38
CA GLU A 103 10.63 -17.33 0.72
C GLU A 103 11.73 -17.37 1.79
N SER A 104 12.65 -16.41 1.77
CA SER A 104 13.72 -16.30 2.76
C SER A 104 13.23 -16.04 4.20
N LEU A 105 12.00 -15.55 4.36
CA LEU A 105 11.36 -15.25 5.64
C LEU A 105 10.26 -16.25 6.01
N VAL A 106 9.40 -16.62 5.06
CA VAL A 106 8.22 -17.45 5.32
C VAL A 106 8.43 -18.94 5.01
N GLY A 107 9.50 -19.28 4.29
CA GLY A 107 9.75 -20.63 3.79
C GLY A 107 9.13 -20.90 2.41
N PRO A 108 9.30 -22.13 1.88
CA PRO A 108 8.97 -22.47 0.49
C PRO A 108 7.46 -22.60 0.21
N GLU A 109 6.63 -22.73 1.24
CA GLU A 109 5.18 -22.82 1.10
C GLU A 109 4.53 -21.44 1.32
N ILE A 110 4.45 -20.66 0.23
CA ILE A 110 3.93 -19.30 0.26
C ILE A 110 2.42 -19.31 0.00
N THR A 111 1.65 -18.77 0.95
CA THR A 111 0.22 -18.47 0.77
C THR A 111 0.00 -16.96 0.78
N CYS A 112 -0.80 -16.47 -0.16
CA CYS A 112 -1.15 -15.06 -0.24
C CYS A 112 -2.41 -14.78 0.62
N SER A 113 -2.23 -14.06 1.73
CA SER A 113 -3.35 -13.56 2.54
C SER A 113 -4.16 -12.53 1.75
N PRO A 114 -5.51 -12.52 1.82
CA PRO A 114 -6.35 -11.57 1.10
C PRO A 114 -6.39 -10.17 1.75
N ILE A 115 -5.43 -9.85 2.63
CA ILE A 115 -5.29 -8.53 3.25
C ILE A 115 -4.32 -7.73 2.38
N GLN A 116 -4.88 -7.06 1.37
CA GLN A 116 -4.14 -6.36 0.34
C GLN A 116 -4.80 -5.02 0.05
N HIS A 117 -3.99 -4.01 -0.21
CA HIS A 117 -4.45 -2.70 -0.60
C HIS A 117 -3.54 -2.08 -1.62
N LEU A 118 -4.13 -1.33 -2.54
CA LEU A 118 -3.42 -0.30 -3.29
C LEU A 118 -3.95 1.05 -2.83
N ARG A 119 -3.07 1.91 -2.34
CA ARG A 119 -3.44 3.22 -1.79
C ARG A 119 -2.64 4.30 -2.47
N ALA A 120 -3.31 5.09 -3.31
CA ALA A 120 -2.76 6.37 -3.72
C ALA A 120 -2.75 7.34 -2.53
N LYS A 121 -1.72 8.18 -2.44
CA LYS A 121 -1.62 9.27 -1.46
C LYS A 121 -1.84 10.58 -2.20
N LEU A 122 -3.01 11.19 -2.02
CA LEU A 122 -3.29 12.50 -2.58
C LEU A 122 -2.69 13.61 -1.71
N PRO A 123 -2.36 14.76 -2.29
CA PRO A 123 -2.06 15.97 -1.53
C PRO A 123 -3.19 16.35 -0.56
N GLU A 124 -2.80 17.01 0.53
CA GLU A 124 -3.74 17.55 1.51
C GLU A 124 -4.80 18.43 0.82
N GLY A 125 -6.07 18.25 1.20
CA GLY A 125 -7.20 18.98 0.63
C GLY A 125 -7.79 18.38 -0.66
N LEU A 126 -7.20 17.32 -1.22
CA LEU A 126 -7.74 16.60 -2.38
C LEU A 126 -8.41 15.27 -2.03
N THR A 127 -8.52 14.94 -0.75
CA THR A 127 -9.24 13.76 -0.27
C THR A 127 -10.70 14.10 0.03
N PRO A 128 -11.66 13.16 -0.11
CA PRO A 128 -13.07 13.40 0.21
C PRO A 128 -13.28 13.86 1.67
N ASP A 129 -14.31 14.67 1.92
CA ASP A 129 -14.57 15.42 3.17
C ASP A 129 -14.72 14.59 4.47
N SER A 130 -14.70 13.26 4.42
CA SER A 130 -14.92 12.36 5.57
C SER A 130 -13.66 12.08 6.41
N GLY A 131 -12.73 13.04 6.49
CA GLY A 131 -11.35 12.84 6.93
C GLY A 131 -10.48 12.37 5.77
N ASP A 132 -9.15 12.41 5.91
CA ASP A 132 -8.29 11.71 4.95
C ASP A 132 -8.22 10.23 5.37
N PRO A 133 -9.03 9.31 4.77
CA PRO A 133 -9.01 7.89 5.14
C PRO A 133 -7.66 7.21 4.85
N HIS A 134 -6.67 7.96 4.36
CA HIS A 134 -5.38 7.44 3.98
C HIS A 134 -4.24 7.94 4.86
N VAL A 135 -4.43 8.85 5.83
CA VAL A 135 -3.47 8.93 6.94
C VAL A 135 -3.64 7.65 7.75
N ALA A 136 -2.72 6.70 7.54
CA ALA A 136 -2.74 5.46 8.28
C ALA A 136 -2.30 5.78 9.71
N PRO A 137 -3.21 5.65 10.71
CA PRO A 137 -2.82 5.87 12.10
C PRO A 137 -1.88 4.75 12.55
N TRP A 138 -1.34 4.86 13.76
CA TRP A 138 -0.63 3.74 14.35
C TRP A 138 -1.54 2.51 14.43
N HIS A 139 -1.02 1.37 13.98
CA HIS A 139 -1.70 0.09 13.98
C HIS A 139 -0.67 -1.05 13.89
N GLN A 140 -1.12 -2.27 14.15
CA GLN A 140 -0.44 -3.50 13.77
C GLN A 140 -1.34 -4.24 12.77
N ASP A 141 -0.78 -4.78 11.70
CA ASP A 141 -1.58 -5.47 10.66
C ASP A 141 -2.37 -6.67 11.21
N ALA A 142 -1.84 -7.34 12.24
CA ALA A 142 -2.56 -8.39 12.96
C ALA A 142 -3.83 -7.90 13.67
N GLY A 143 -3.98 -6.58 13.90
CA GLY A 143 -5.18 -6.00 14.52
C GLY A 143 -6.45 -6.11 13.66
N VAL A 144 -6.32 -6.48 12.38
CA VAL A 144 -7.46 -6.74 11.49
C VAL A 144 -7.63 -8.21 11.13
N THR A 145 -6.86 -9.12 11.75
CA THR A 145 -7.02 -10.56 11.60
C THR A 145 -7.92 -11.16 12.69
N TRP A 146 -8.35 -12.40 12.49
CA TRP A 146 -9.05 -13.19 13.50
C TRP A 146 -8.03 -13.91 14.41
N ASP A 147 -8.40 -14.22 15.65
CA ASP A 147 -7.55 -14.94 16.62
C ASP A 147 -7.02 -16.28 16.07
N GLU A 148 -7.76 -16.94 15.16
CA GLU A 148 -7.32 -18.15 14.48
C GLU A 148 -6.06 -17.95 13.63
N ALA A 149 -5.73 -16.70 13.26
CA ALA A 149 -4.53 -16.34 12.53
C ALA A 149 -3.29 -16.16 13.44
N ASP A 150 -3.46 -15.96 14.75
CA ASP A 150 -2.37 -15.66 15.69
C ASP A 150 -1.20 -16.68 15.68
N PRO A 151 -1.43 -17.99 15.48
CA PRO A 151 -0.33 -18.96 15.40
C PRO A 151 0.50 -18.84 14.12
N PHE A 152 0.04 -18.11 13.11
CA PHE A 152 0.65 -18.04 11.79
C PHE A 152 1.47 -16.77 11.62
N PHE A 153 2.65 -16.91 11.03
CA PHE A 153 3.46 -15.77 10.64
C PHE A 153 2.92 -15.17 9.34
N ILE A 154 2.38 -13.95 9.42
CA ILE A 154 1.89 -13.19 8.27
C ILE A 154 2.89 -12.07 7.96
N LEU A 155 3.52 -12.15 6.79
CA LEU A 155 4.45 -11.13 6.30
C LEU A 155 3.72 -10.08 5.45
N THR A 156 3.79 -8.82 5.85
CA THR A 156 3.40 -7.69 5.00
C THR A 156 4.59 -7.25 4.17
N VAL A 157 4.39 -7.18 2.85
CA VAL A 157 5.36 -6.55 1.92
C VAL A 157 4.76 -5.26 1.41
N TRP A 158 5.45 -4.14 1.69
CA TRP A 158 5.09 -2.83 1.18
C TRP A 158 6.11 -2.38 0.14
N LEU A 159 5.62 -1.88 -1.00
CA LEU A 159 6.46 -1.32 -2.05
C LEU A 159 5.83 -0.05 -2.64
N PRO A 160 6.65 0.96 -2.99
CA PRO A 160 6.16 2.15 -3.65
C PRO A 160 6.08 1.98 -5.17
N LEU A 161 4.93 2.29 -5.79
CA LEU A 161 4.81 2.49 -7.25
C LEU A 161 5.25 3.91 -7.69
N SER A 162 5.44 4.81 -6.72
CA SER A 162 5.98 6.16 -6.90
C SER A 162 6.85 6.50 -5.70
N THR A 163 7.86 7.36 -5.87
CA THR A 163 8.76 7.77 -4.77
C THR A 163 7.99 8.06 -3.48
N ALA A 164 8.37 7.38 -2.39
CA ALA A 164 7.82 7.63 -1.07
C ALA A 164 8.87 8.33 -0.21
N ALA A 165 8.53 9.55 0.17
CA ALA A 165 9.35 10.46 0.95
C ALA A 165 8.52 11.10 2.08
N PRO A 166 9.15 11.70 3.11
CA PRO A 166 8.42 12.32 4.20
C PRO A 166 7.37 13.34 3.74
N GLU A 167 7.69 14.12 2.70
CA GLU A 167 6.83 15.15 2.12
C GLU A 167 5.58 14.63 1.41
N ASN A 168 5.51 13.33 1.09
CA ASN A 168 4.35 12.73 0.42
C ASN A 168 3.82 11.46 1.14
N GLY A 169 4.14 11.31 2.43
CA GLY A 169 3.53 10.32 3.31
C GLY A 169 4.17 8.92 3.24
N CYS A 170 5.51 8.85 3.29
CA CYS A 170 6.20 7.57 3.47
C CYS A 170 5.83 6.86 4.78
N LEU A 171 6.10 5.57 4.86
CA LEU A 171 5.87 4.79 6.08
C LEU A 171 6.68 5.33 7.28
N GLN A 172 6.08 5.18 8.47
CA GLN A 172 6.75 5.30 9.75
C GLN A 172 6.63 3.96 10.46
N ILE A 173 7.75 3.46 11.01
CA ILE A 173 7.81 2.17 11.70
C ILE A 173 8.52 2.40 13.02
N ILE A 174 7.96 1.86 14.11
CA ILE A 174 8.61 1.81 15.43
C ILE A 174 9.42 0.50 15.50
N PRO A 175 10.76 0.55 15.48
CA PRO A 175 11.58 -0.65 15.55
C PRO A 175 11.34 -1.43 16.84
N ARG A 176 11.48 -2.75 16.77
CA ARG A 176 11.43 -3.70 17.91
C ARG A 176 10.08 -3.76 18.64
N SER A 177 9.00 -3.21 18.06
CA SER A 177 7.65 -3.27 18.63
C SER A 177 6.92 -4.60 18.37
N HIS A 178 7.32 -5.36 17.35
CA HIS A 178 6.67 -6.62 16.95
C HIS A 178 6.66 -7.72 18.03
N GLY A 179 7.57 -7.68 19.00
CA GLY A 179 7.68 -8.68 20.08
C GLY A 179 6.86 -8.40 21.34
N THR A 180 6.09 -7.31 21.39
CA THR A 180 5.33 -6.90 22.59
C THR A 180 3.90 -7.43 22.62
N GLY A 181 3.53 -8.30 21.66
CA GLY A 181 2.17 -8.77 21.48
C GLY A 181 1.27 -7.77 20.73
N LEU A 182 0.03 -8.18 20.50
CA LEU A 182 -0.98 -7.32 19.86
C LEU A 182 -1.48 -6.28 20.87
N MET A 183 -1.32 -5.01 20.51
CA MET A 183 -1.84 -3.88 21.26
C MET A 183 -3.35 -3.77 21.08
N HIS A 184 -4.01 -3.11 22.02
CA HIS A 184 -5.45 -2.91 21.93
C HIS A 184 -5.80 -2.00 20.75
N HIS A 185 -6.63 -2.50 19.84
CA HIS A 185 -7.09 -1.72 18.70
C HIS A 185 -8.51 -1.21 18.93
N HIS A 186 -8.72 0.07 18.66
CA HIS A 186 -10.01 0.74 18.74
C HIS A 186 -10.60 0.90 17.34
N ILE A 187 -11.90 0.61 17.19
CA ILE A 187 -12.62 0.88 15.95
C ILE A 187 -13.09 2.34 15.97
N LYS A 188 -12.55 3.16 15.07
CA LYS A 188 -12.97 4.57 14.88
C LYS A 188 -13.70 4.73 13.55
N ALA A 189 -14.94 5.24 13.62
CA ALA A 189 -15.74 5.51 12.43
C ALA A 189 -15.01 6.46 11.48
N GLY A 190 -14.90 6.09 10.20
CA GLY A 190 -14.21 6.87 9.16
C GLY A 190 -12.68 6.73 9.13
N ILE A 191 -12.07 6.07 10.11
CA ILE A 191 -10.60 5.90 10.18
C ILE A 191 -10.21 4.41 10.10
N GLY A 192 -11.00 3.53 10.71
CA GLY A 192 -10.74 2.09 10.77
C GLY A 192 -10.25 1.63 12.13
N THR A 193 -9.45 0.57 12.14
CA THR A 193 -8.91 -0.09 13.33
C THR A 193 -7.56 0.53 13.68
N VAL A 194 -7.42 1.12 14.87
CA VAL A 194 -6.29 1.99 15.22
C VAL A 194 -5.79 1.73 16.64
N ILE A 195 -4.51 2.00 16.89
CA ILE A 195 -3.96 2.18 18.24
C ILE A 195 -4.00 3.69 18.52
N VAL A 196 -4.54 4.08 19.69
CA VAL A 196 -4.62 5.50 20.05
C VAL A 196 -3.28 6.00 20.59
N ASP A 197 -2.99 7.28 20.39
CA ASP A 197 -1.69 7.87 20.77
C ASP A 197 -1.35 7.66 22.26
N GLU A 198 -2.35 7.65 23.14
CA GLU A 198 -2.17 7.40 24.57
C GLU A 198 -1.74 5.97 24.91
N GLU A 199 -1.96 5.03 24.00
CA GLU A 199 -1.58 3.62 24.15
C GLU A 199 -0.27 3.30 23.44
N MET A 200 0.30 4.23 22.67
CA MET A 200 1.57 4.02 21.96
C MET A 200 2.75 3.93 22.94
N PRO A 201 3.75 3.06 22.68
CA PRO A 201 4.98 3.03 23.45
C PRO A 201 5.73 4.37 23.36
N ASP A 202 6.39 4.74 24.47
CA ASP A 202 7.28 5.91 24.58
C ASP A 202 8.46 5.88 23.59
#